data_AF-A0A516PZ79-F1
#
_entry.id   AF-A0A516PZ79-F1
#
_cell.length_a   1.000
_cell.length_b   1.000
_cell.length_c   1.000
_cell.angle_alpha   90.00
_cell.angle_beta   90.00
_cell.angle_gamma   90.00
#
_symmetry.space_group_name_H-M   'P 1'
#
loop_
_entity.id
_entity.type
_entity.pdbx_description
1 polymer ?
#
loop_
_entity_poly.entity_id
_entity_poly.type
_entity_poly.pdbx_seq_one_letter_code
_entity_poly.pdbx_strand_id
1 'polypeptide(L)'
;MLNVARGGASSRDLSTQVVGTKITDSDVVVLSVGTNDAAPWQQVPVDEFAENLSRFCSSHVPRNWIYLACPGVDERCLNPVGDRTNAIIAP
;
A
#
# COMPACT_ATOMS: atom_id res chain seq x y z
N MET A 1 2.20 5.40 -17.34
CA MET A 1 2.11 5.31 -15.87
C MET A 1 0.97 4.38 -15.52
N LEU A 2 1.20 3.38 -14.67
CA LEU A 2 0.18 2.44 -14.23
C LEU A 2 -0.07 2.65 -12.73
N ASN A 3 -1.34 2.78 -12.34
CA ASN A 3 -1.74 2.87 -10.94
C ASN A 3 -2.43 1.57 -10.52
N VAL A 4 -1.88 0.90 -9.52
CA VAL A 4 -2.42 -0.35 -8.95
C VAL A 4 -3.03 -0.15 -7.55
N ALA A 5 -3.15 1.10 -7.09
CA ALA A 5 -3.71 1.42 -5.78
C ALA A 5 -5.18 0.99 -5.65
N ARG A 6 -5.53 0.41 -4.50
CA ARG A 6 -6.92 0.09 -4.13
C ARG A 6 -7.25 0.70 -2.77
N GLY A 7 -8.43 1.31 -2.66
CA GLY A 7 -8.91 1.85 -1.38
C GLY A 7 -9.01 0.75 -0.32
N GLY A 8 -8.52 1.05 0.89
CA GLY A 8 -8.53 0.11 2.02
C GLY A 8 -7.40 -0.93 2.02
N ALA A 9 -6.55 -0.95 1.00
CA ALA A 9 -5.47 -1.94 0.91
C ALA A 9 -4.36 -1.73 1.94
N SER A 10 -3.84 -2.83 2.47
CA SER A 10 -2.68 -2.87 3.37
C SER A 10 -1.51 -3.66 2.78
N SER A 11 -0.42 -3.81 3.54
CA SER A 11 0.75 -4.59 3.14
C SER A 11 0.42 -6.04 2.75
N ARG A 12 -0.65 -6.60 3.31
CA ARG A 12 -1.16 -7.96 3.00
C ARG A 12 -1.62 -8.11 1.55
N ASP A 13 -2.04 -7.01 0.92
CA ASP A 13 -2.62 -7.02 -0.43
C ASP A 13 -1.61 -6.78 -1.55
N LEU A 14 -0.36 -6.39 -1.22
CA LEU A 14 0.62 -5.95 -2.23
C LEU A 14 0.84 -6.97 -3.33
N SER A 15 1.05 -8.24 -2.95
CA SER A 15 1.31 -9.31 -3.90
C SER A 15 0.11 -9.59 -4.80
N THR A 16 -1.12 -9.49 -4.27
CA THR A 16 -2.34 -9.76 -5.04
C THR A 16 -2.69 -8.61 -5.99
N GLN A 17 -2.37 -7.37 -5.60
CA GLN A 17 -2.61 -6.17 -6.41
C GLN A 17 -1.78 -6.13 -7.68
N VAL A 18 -0.55 -6.63 -7.62
CA VAL A 18 0.35 -6.61 -8.77
C VAL A 18 0.22 -7.86 -9.64
N VAL A 19 -0.68 -8.79 -9.34
CA VAL A 19 -0.92 -9.97 -10.20
C VAL A 19 -1.28 -9.52 -11.61
N GLY A 20 -0.56 -10.06 -12.60
CA GLY A 20 -0.72 -9.69 -14.01
C GLY A 20 0.06 -8.43 -14.43
N THR A 21 0.61 -7.70 -13.48
CA THR A 21 1.55 -6.61 -13.74
C THR A 21 2.94 -7.22 -13.94
N LYS A 22 3.51 -7.03 -15.13
CA LYS A 22 4.90 -7.44 -15.39
C LYS A 22 5.81 -6.31 -14.94
N ILE A 23 6.18 -6.30 -13.65
CA ILE A 23 7.24 -5.41 -13.15
C ILE A 23 8.58 -5.97 -13.64
N THR A 24 9.35 -5.15 -14.33
CA THR A 24 10.60 -5.48 -15.00
C THR A 24 11.73 -4.55 -14.54
N ASP A 25 12.97 -4.91 -14.87
CA ASP A 25 14.17 -4.12 -14.60
C ASP A 25 14.24 -2.76 -15.31
N SER A 26 13.26 -2.46 -16.16
CA SER A 26 13.11 -1.18 -16.84
C SER A 26 12.16 -0.22 -16.10
N ASP A 27 11.42 -0.72 -15.10
CA ASP A 27 10.39 0.03 -14.40
C ASP A 27 10.92 0.80 -13.18
N VAL A 28 10.27 1.93 -12.89
CA VAL A 28 10.43 2.65 -11.62
C VAL A 28 9.16 2.43 -10.81
N VAL A 29 9.29 1.83 -9.63
CA VAL A 29 8.14 1.49 -8.78
C VAL A 29 8.05 2.45 -7.61
N VAL A 30 6.92 3.14 -7.49
CA VAL A 30 6.58 3.94 -6.32
C VAL A 30 5.72 3.11 -5.38
N LEU A 31 6.18 2.91 -4.15
CA LEU A 31 5.48 2.14 -3.13
C LEU A 31 5.08 3.05 -1.98
N SER A 32 3.78 3.12 -1.72
CA SER A 32 3.16 3.85 -0.61
C SER A 32 2.10 2.95 0.01
N VAL A 33 2.42 2.36 1.16
CA VAL A 33 1.54 1.48 1.95
C VAL A 33 1.82 1.67 3.45
N GLY A 34 0.79 1.55 4.29
CA GLY A 34 0.94 1.69 5.74
C GLY A 34 -0.22 2.38 6.46
N THR A 35 -0.97 3.28 5.80
CA THR A 35 -2.10 3.95 6.46
C THR A 35 -3.19 2.96 6.87
N ASN A 36 -3.59 2.05 5.98
CA ASN A 36 -4.60 1.04 6.33
C ASN A 36 -4.05 -0.04 7.25
N ASP A 37 -2.75 -0.35 7.18
CA ASP A 37 -2.08 -1.24 8.11
C ASP A 37 -2.21 -0.73 9.56
N ALA A 38 -1.99 0.57 9.75
CA ALA A 38 -2.11 1.24 11.04
C ALA A 38 -3.55 1.57 11.45
N ALA A 39 -4.54 1.37 10.58
CA ALA A 39 -5.92 1.74 10.88
C ALA A 39 -6.50 0.87 12.02
N PRO A 40 -7.37 1.41 12.91
CA PRO A 40 -7.91 0.69 14.07
C PRO A 40 -8.65 -0.61 13.73
N TRP A 41 -9.17 -0.75 12.51
CA TRP A 41 -9.88 -1.94 12.05
C TRP A 41 -8.98 -2.99 11.39
N GLN A 42 -7.71 -2.70 11.10
CA GLN A 42 -6.75 -3.70 10.59
C GLN A 42 -5.64 -4.02 11.59
N GLN A 43 -5.02 -3.00 12.19
CA GLN A 43 -3.96 -3.10 13.19
C GLN A 43 -2.91 -4.16 12.84
N VAL A 44 -2.33 -4.07 11.64
CA VAL A 44 -1.28 -4.99 11.20
C VAL A 44 -0.05 -4.81 12.11
N PRO A 45 0.44 -5.89 12.76
CA PRO A 45 1.64 -5.81 13.58
C PRO A 45 2.85 -5.33 12.77
N VAL A 46 3.74 -4.57 13.40
CA VAL A 46 4.93 -4.00 12.74
C VAL A 46 5.82 -5.08 12.11
N ASP A 47 6.01 -6.21 12.81
CA ASP A 47 6.81 -7.32 12.31
C ASP A 47 6.17 -7.95 11.06
N GLU A 48 4.84 -8.10 11.04
CA GLU A 48 4.11 -8.60 9.88
C GLU A 48 4.18 -7.62 8.70
N PHE A 49 4.05 -6.31 8.97
CA PHE A 49 4.22 -5.28 7.96
C PHE A 49 5.61 -5.35 7.33
N ALA A 50 6.66 -5.46 8.15
CA ALA A 50 8.03 -5.57 7.67
C ALA A 50 8.26 -6.84 6.85
N GLU A 51 7.69 -7.98 7.26
CA GLU A 51 7.76 -9.23 6.52
C GLU A 51 7.06 -9.13 5.16
N ASN A 52 5.83 -8.61 5.12
CA ASN A 52 5.05 -8.42 3.90
C ASN A 52 5.80 -7.52 2.90
N LEU A 53 6.35 -6.41 3.38
CA LEU A 53 7.12 -5.48 2.56
C LEU A 53 8.41 -6.11 2.02
N SER A 54 9.16 -6.79 2.89
CA SER A 54 10.40 -7.49 2.51
C SER A 54 10.13 -8.55 1.45
N ARG A 55 9.09 -9.36 1.62
CA ARG A 55 8.67 -10.39 0.67
C ARG A 55 8.24 -9.79 -0.67
N PHE A 56 7.52 -8.68 -0.66
CA PHE A 56 7.11 -8.00 -1.88
C PHE A 56 8.30 -7.40 -2.63
N CYS A 57 9.20 -6.70 -1.94
CA CYS A 57 10.36 -6.07 -2.56
C CYS A 57 11.38 -7.10 -3.07
N SER A 58 11.56 -8.22 -2.39
CA SER A 58 12.48 -9.28 -2.81
C SER A 58 11.96 -10.13 -3.98
N SER A 59 10.64 -10.16 -4.21
CA SER A 59 10.04 -10.88 -5.35
C SER A 59 10.05 -10.11 -6.67
N HIS A 60 10.48 -8.84 -6.66
CA HIS A 60 10.50 -7.98 -7.84
C HIS A 60 11.84 -7.26 -7.95
N VAL A 61 12.36 -7.13 -9.17
CA VAL A 61 13.64 -6.46 -9.43
C VAL A 61 13.42 -5.30 -10.41
N PRO A 62 12.75 -4.21 -9.98
CA PRO A 62 12.61 -3.03 -10.82
C PRO A 62 13.95 -2.31 -10.96
N ARG A 63 14.03 -1.38 -11.93
CA ARG A 63 15.19 -0.49 -12.08
C ARG A 63 15.45 0.32 -10.81
N ASN A 64 14.37 0.80 -10.19
CA ASN A 64 14.45 1.63 -9.00
C ASN A 64 13.19 1.50 -8.15
N TRP A 65 13.38 1.59 -6.83
CA TRP A 65 12.32 1.73 -5.85
C TRP A 65 12.24 3.16 -5.35
N ILE A 66 11.03 3.68 -5.23
CA ILE A 66 10.74 4.94 -4.56
C ILE A 66 9.77 4.62 -3.42
N TYR A 67 10.25 4.65 -2.19
CA TYR A 67 9.42 4.50 -1.00
C TYR A 67 8.86 5.86 -0.60
N LEU A 68 7.53 5.97 -0.60
CA LEU A 68 6.84 7.17 -0.18
C LEU A 68 6.12 6.91 1.14
N ALA A 69 6.44 7.70 2.16
CA ALA A 69 5.77 7.61 3.44
C ALA A 69 4.27 7.91 3.27
N CYS A 70 3.43 7.04 3.82
CA CYS A 70 2.00 7.28 3.88
C CYS A 70 1.66 8.29 4.98
N PRO A 71 0.53 9.01 4.85
CA PRO A 71 0.02 9.77 5.98
C PRO A 71 -0.26 8.84 7.16
N GLY A 72 0.04 9.30 8.37
CA GLY A 72 -0.37 8.63 9.59
C GLY A 72 -1.89 8.60 9.72
N VAL A 73 -2.38 7.69 10.55
CA VAL A 73 -3.80 7.65 10.93
C VAL A 73 -4.04 8.67 12.04
N ASP A 74 -4.88 9.67 11.79
CA ASP A 74 -5.41 10.51 12.87
C ASP A 74 -6.73 9.92 13.36
N GLU A 75 -6.66 9.16 14.45
CA GLU A 75 -7.84 8.48 15.03
C GLU A 75 -8.94 9.46 15.46
N ARG A 76 -8.60 10.73 15.71
CA ARG A 76 -9.58 11.77 16.08
C ARG A 76 -10.46 12.20 14.91
N CYS A 77 -10.02 11.91 13.68
CA CYS A 77 -10.72 12.26 12.45
C CYS A 77 -11.45 11.07 11.82
N LEU A 78 -11.40 9.89 12.44
CA LEU A 78 -12.09 8.70 11.95
C LEU A 78 -13.56 8.72 12.41
N ASN A 79 -14.51 8.84 11.49
CA ASN A 79 -15.91 8.55 11.83
C ASN A 79 -16.10 7.04 12.05
N PRO A 80 -16.94 6.62 13.02
CA PRO A 80 -17.24 5.20 13.26
C PRO A 80 -17.87 4.48 12.07
N VAL A 81 -18.37 5.21 11.07
CA VAL A 81 -19.08 4.70 9.89
C VAL A 81 -18.28 5.05 8.63
N GLY A 82 -17.31 4.20 8.30
CA GLY A 82 -16.87 3.97 6.92
C GLY A 82 -16.28 5.17 6.15
N ASP A 83 -15.38 5.95 6.75
CA ASP A 83 -14.63 6.96 5.99
C ASP A 83 -13.76 6.28 4.91
N ARG A 84 -14.19 6.42 3.65
CA ARG A 84 -13.44 6.02 2.46
C ARG A 84 -12.80 7.26 1.83
N THR A 85 -11.56 7.54 2.21
CA THR A 85 -10.79 8.71 1.73
C THR A 85 -10.60 8.77 0.20
N ASN A 86 -10.68 7.63 -0.50
CA ASN A 86 -10.42 7.57 -1.94
C ASN A 86 -11.63 7.84 -2.85
N ALA A 87 -12.81 8.16 -2.31
CA ALA A 87 -14.00 8.43 -3.14
C ALA A 87 -13.90 9.75 -3.94
N ILE A 88 -12.91 10.61 -3.65
CA ILE A 88 -12.80 11.97 -4.20
C ILE A 88 -11.81 12.04 -5.39
N ILE A 89 -11.09 10.96 -5.70
CA ILE A 89 -10.13 10.92 -6.83
C ILE A 89 -10.64 9.93 -7.89
N ALA A 90 -11.60 10.37 -8.69
CA ALA A 90 -11.92 9.78 -10.00
C ALA A 90 -12.02 10.93 -11.03
N PRO A 91 -11.59 10.71 -12.28
CA PRO A 91 -11.45 11.77 -13.30
C PRO A 91 -12.76 12.47 -13.68
#